data_AF-A0A2D7I2G0-F1
#
_entry.id   AF-A0A2D7I2G0-F1
#
_cell.length_a   1.000
_cell.length_b   1.000
_cell.length_c   1.000
_cell.angle_alpha   90.00
_cell.angle_beta   90.00
_cell.angle_gamma   90.00
#
_symmetry.space_group_name_H-M   'P 1'
#
loop_
_entity.id
_entity.type
_entity.pdbx_description
1 polymer ?
#
loop_
_entity_poly.entity_id
_entity_poly.type
_entity_poly.pdbx_seq_one_letter_code
_entity_poly.pdbx_strand_id
1 'polypeptide(L)'
;MGSQNFFLYVEGPRDGQILRAWARRMSPRLSQLLSGRLVIMGGRRPARAIEHFREEIRGGRQGHGLVVLDRDHHSESDSLPLSEPGLEFFTWRRRHIESYVLVPSAIQRLLGTAVDAAQFSRLMNDHLPHLDDEDFYRQLDAKRLLRPNGPLARDLGGQISASSIAGCMLPHEFHSDVIELYGRIESAMGLTPPKLQVVRRTRRA
;
A
#
# COMPACT_ATOMS: atom_id res chain seq x y z
N MET A 1 -17.98 -16.92 17.52
CA MET A 1 -16.63 -16.32 17.58
C MET A 1 -16.79 -14.83 17.33
N GLY A 2 -16.57 -14.00 18.35
CA GLY A 2 -16.68 -12.55 18.19
C GLY A 2 -15.62 -12.07 17.20
N SER A 3 -16.02 -11.30 16.19
CA SER A 3 -15.06 -10.67 15.28
C SER A 3 -14.15 -9.76 16.10
N GLN A 4 -12.84 -10.03 16.12
CA GLN A 4 -11.89 -9.10 16.73
C GLN A 4 -12.01 -7.73 16.06
N ASN A 5 -12.05 -6.68 16.87
CA ASN A 5 -12.03 -5.31 16.36
C ASN A 5 -10.66 -5.04 15.76
N PHE A 6 -10.61 -4.75 14.46
CA PHE A 6 -9.37 -4.43 13.76
C PHE A 6 -9.47 -3.05 13.14
N PHE A 7 -8.41 -2.26 13.29
CA PHE A 7 -8.28 -0.92 12.72
C PHE A 7 -6.96 -0.77 11.95
N LEU A 8 -7.04 -0.28 10.72
CA LEU A 8 -5.89 0.07 9.89
C LEU A 8 -5.78 1.60 9.82
N TYR A 9 -4.78 2.16 10.49
CA TYR A 9 -4.53 3.59 10.50
C TYR A 9 -3.55 3.96 9.40
N VAL A 10 -3.90 4.96 8.58
CA VAL A 10 -3.08 5.42 7.45
C VAL A 10 -3.00 6.94 7.44
N GLU A 11 -1.91 7.49 6.90
CA GLU A 11 -1.65 8.93 6.98
C GLU A 11 -2.68 9.73 6.18
N GLY A 12 -2.91 9.35 4.91
CA GLY A 12 -3.74 10.11 3.99
C GLY A 12 -4.85 9.32 3.29
N PRO A 13 -5.87 10.02 2.73
CA PRO A 13 -6.90 9.38 1.89
C PRO A 13 -6.31 8.62 0.69
N ARG A 14 -5.21 9.12 0.12
CA ARG A 14 -4.53 8.51 -1.02
C ARG A 14 -3.96 7.14 -0.66
N ASP A 15 -3.25 7.02 0.46
CA ASP A 15 -2.70 5.75 0.94
C ASP A 15 -3.82 4.73 1.13
N GLY A 16 -4.94 5.18 1.72
CA GLY A 16 -6.12 4.35 1.88
C GLY A 16 -6.74 3.88 0.55
N GLN A 17 -6.66 4.69 -0.51
CA GLN A 17 -7.09 4.26 -1.85
C GLN A 17 -6.13 3.23 -2.47
N ILE A 18 -4.81 3.44 -2.33
CA ILE A 18 -3.78 2.50 -2.81
C ILE A 18 -3.94 1.14 -2.12
N LEU A 19 -4.05 1.15 -0.78
CA LEU A 19 -4.26 -0.06 0.00
C LEU A 19 -5.56 -0.76 -0.42
N ARG A 20 -6.70 -0.06 -0.49
CA ARG A 20 -7.94 -0.71 -0.98
C ARG A 20 -7.79 -1.30 -2.38
N ALA A 21 -7.08 -0.63 -3.29
CA ALA A 21 -6.83 -1.16 -4.62
C ALA A 21 -6.01 -2.45 -4.58
N TRP A 22 -4.89 -2.48 -3.83
CA TRP A 22 -4.09 -3.69 -3.65
C TRP A 22 -4.87 -4.83 -2.97
N ALA A 23 -5.66 -4.53 -1.93
CA ALA A 23 -6.48 -5.52 -1.25
C ALA A 23 -7.42 -6.23 -2.23
N ARG A 24 -8.04 -5.51 -3.18
CA ARG A 24 -8.89 -6.11 -4.23
C ARG A 24 -8.12 -7.06 -5.15
N ARG A 25 -6.84 -6.77 -5.41
CA ARG A 25 -5.97 -7.59 -6.26
C ARG A 25 -5.48 -8.85 -5.55
N MET A 26 -5.25 -8.76 -4.25
CA MET A 26 -4.76 -9.88 -3.44
C MET A 26 -5.89 -10.80 -3.00
N SER A 27 -6.99 -10.25 -2.47
CA SER A 27 -8.08 -11.03 -1.90
C SER A 27 -9.37 -10.21 -1.85
N PRO A 28 -10.40 -10.57 -2.64
CA PRO A 28 -11.71 -9.90 -2.58
C PRO A 28 -12.31 -9.89 -1.18
N ARG A 29 -12.09 -10.96 -0.40
CA ARG A 29 -12.51 -11.06 1.00
C ARG A 29 -11.81 -10.02 1.87
N LEU A 30 -10.49 -9.88 1.72
CA LEU A 30 -9.72 -8.91 2.49
C LEU A 30 -10.13 -7.47 2.16
N SER A 31 -10.38 -7.18 0.88
CA SER A 31 -10.89 -5.87 0.46
C SER A 31 -12.24 -5.53 1.10
N GLN A 32 -13.16 -6.48 1.22
CA GLN A 32 -14.45 -6.25 1.87
C GLN A 32 -14.26 -5.92 3.35
N LEU A 33 -13.43 -6.70 4.05
CA LEU A 33 -13.15 -6.51 5.47
C LEU A 33 -12.44 -5.18 5.76
N LEU A 34 -11.52 -4.74 4.90
CA LEU A 34 -10.80 -3.48 5.07
C LEU A 34 -11.65 -2.23 4.79
N SER A 35 -12.72 -2.35 4.01
CA SER A 35 -13.49 -1.18 3.56
C SER A 35 -14.11 -0.38 4.72
N GLY A 36 -14.48 -1.05 5.82
CA GLY A 36 -15.03 -0.42 7.03
C GLY A 36 -14.05 -0.27 8.20
N ARG A 37 -12.77 -0.63 8.03
CA ARG A 37 -11.78 -0.71 9.11
C ARG A 37 -10.60 0.25 8.96
N LEU A 38 -10.63 1.07 7.92
CA LEU A 38 -9.55 2.00 7.59
C LEU A 38 -9.82 3.37 8.19
N VAL A 39 -8.88 3.88 8.97
CA VAL A 39 -8.96 5.16 9.68
C VAL A 39 -7.91 6.12 9.10
N ILE A 40 -8.35 7.30 8.63
CA ILE A 40 -7.47 8.34 8.09
C ILE A 40 -6.99 9.25 9.22
N MET A 41 -5.69 9.31 9.45
CA MET A 41 -5.10 10.12 10.52
C MET A 41 -4.99 11.61 10.16
N GLY A 42 -4.93 11.95 8.87
CA GLY A 42 -4.75 13.33 8.40
C GLY A 42 -3.29 13.79 8.51
N GLY A 43 -2.37 12.96 8.01
CA GLY A 43 -0.92 13.10 8.09
C GLY A 43 -0.29 12.10 9.07
N ARG A 44 1.02 12.22 9.28
CA ARG A 44 1.82 11.42 10.22
C ARG A 44 1.50 11.80 11.67
N ARG A 45 0.36 11.32 12.20
CA ARG A 45 -0.14 11.63 13.55
C ARG A 45 -0.37 10.36 14.37
N PRO A 46 0.69 9.62 14.75
CA PRO A 46 0.55 8.35 15.48
C PRO A 46 -0.16 8.50 16.83
N ALA A 47 -0.03 9.65 17.51
CA ALA A 47 -0.78 9.96 18.73
C ALA A 47 -2.30 9.87 18.52
N ARG A 48 -2.81 10.33 17.37
CA ARG A 48 -4.23 10.24 17.03
C ARG A 48 -4.70 8.80 16.85
N ALA A 49 -3.84 7.93 16.31
CA ALA A 49 -4.15 6.50 16.21
C ALA A 49 -4.23 5.85 17.60
N ILE A 50 -3.32 6.19 18.51
CA ILE A 50 -3.33 5.70 19.90
C ILE A 50 -4.60 6.15 20.63
N GLU A 51 -4.94 7.43 20.55
CA GLU A 51 -6.15 8.00 21.16
C GLU A 51 -7.41 7.26 20.66
N HIS A 52 -7.59 7.18 19.35
CA HIS A 52 -8.71 6.46 18.74
C HIS A 52 -8.74 4.99 19.14
N PHE A 53 -7.58 4.31 19.12
CA PHE A 53 -7.51 2.90 19.49
C PHE A 53 -7.95 2.66 20.94
N ARG A 54 -7.46 3.47 21.89
CA ARG A 54 -7.83 3.39 23.31
C ARG A 54 -9.32 3.62 23.55
N GLU A 55 -9.93 4.52 22.78
CA GLU A 55 -11.37 4.77 22.84
C GLU A 55 -12.17 3.54 22.38
N GLU A 56 -11.76 2.91 21.27
CA GLU A 56 -12.45 1.76 20.70
C GLU A 56 -12.35 0.49 21.56
N ILE A 57 -11.21 0.29 22.23
CA ILE A 57 -11.00 -0.88 23.11
C ILE A 57 -11.46 -0.65 24.56
N ARG A 58 -11.96 0.55 24.89
CA ARG A 58 -12.43 0.90 26.23
C ARG A 58 -13.48 -0.11 26.72
N GLY A 59 -13.41 -0.46 28.01
CA GLY A 59 -14.32 -1.43 28.63
C GLY A 59 -13.91 -2.89 28.44
N GLY A 60 -12.63 -3.15 28.17
CA GLY A 60 -12.07 -4.52 28.11
C GLY A 60 -12.30 -5.25 26.79
N ARG A 61 -12.65 -4.53 25.72
CA ARG A 61 -12.79 -5.11 24.39
C ARG A 61 -11.41 -5.46 23.84
N GLN A 62 -11.26 -6.67 23.31
CA GLN A 62 -10.04 -7.04 22.59
C GLN A 62 -10.06 -6.39 21.20
N GLY A 63 -8.94 -5.80 20.79
CA GLY A 63 -8.77 -5.23 19.48
C GLY A 63 -7.31 -5.23 19.03
N HIS A 64 -7.12 -5.15 17.72
CA HIS A 64 -5.82 -4.99 17.08
C HIS A 64 -5.83 -3.75 16.21
N GLY A 65 -4.76 -2.96 16.29
CA GLY A 65 -4.54 -1.81 15.43
C GLY A 65 -3.24 -1.96 14.68
N LEU A 66 -3.21 -1.52 13.42
CA LEU A 66 -1.98 -1.43 12.63
C LEU A 66 -1.86 -0.02 12.07
N VAL A 67 -0.79 0.68 12.42
CA VAL A 67 -0.47 2.03 11.95
C VAL A 67 0.55 1.92 10.83
N VAL A 68 0.17 2.36 9.63
CA VAL A 68 1.03 2.36 8.44
C VAL A 68 1.59 3.75 8.22
N LEU A 69 2.91 3.84 8.14
CA LEU A 69 3.66 5.09 8.08
C LEU A 69 4.62 5.10 6.88
N ASP A 70 4.75 6.26 6.24
CA ASP A 70 5.83 6.53 5.30
C ASP A 70 7.17 6.64 6.04
N ARG A 71 8.29 6.48 5.31
CA ARG A 71 9.62 6.47 5.92
C ARG A 71 10.14 7.86 6.31
N ASP A 72 9.70 8.90 5.59
CA ASP A 72 10.09 10.32 5.66
C ASP A 72 11.37 10.71 6.43
N HIS A 73 12.29 11.40 5.74
CA HIS A 73 13.60 11.85 6.22
C HIS A 73 13.61 12.79 7.45
N HIS A 74 12.46 13.17 7.99
CA HIS A 74 12.36 14.12 9.10
C HIS A 74 12.23 13.47 10.49
N SER A 75 12.17 12.14 10.60
CA SER A 75 11.77 11.46 11.84
C SER A 75 12.92 10.85 12.66
N GLU A 76 14.12 11.43 12.68
CA GLU A 76 15.13 11.03 13.69
C GLU A 76 14.82 11.59 15.09
N SER A 77 13.85 12.50 15.23
CA SER A 77 13.51 13.15 16.52
C SER A 77 12.14 12.77 17.10
N ASP A 78 11.28 12.06 16.38
CA ASP A 78 10.03 11.54 16.94
C ASP A 78 10.26 10.11 17.41
N SER A 79 10.71 9.96 18.66
CA SER A 79 10.63 8.69 19.38
C SER A 79 9.26 8.07 19.12
N LEU A 80 9.22 6.88 18.50
CA LEU A 80 7.97 6.14 18.31
C LEU A 80 7.22 6.17 19.66
N PRO A 81 5.95 6.61 19.68
CA PRO A 81 5.23 6.75 20.94
C PRO A 81 5.20 5.42 21.67
N LEU A 82 5.23 5.51 23.01
CA LEU A 82 5.11 4.39 23.96
C LEU A 82 4.24 3.27 23.41
N SER A 83 4.77 2.04 23.43
CA SER A 83 4.10 0.82 22.97
C SER A 83 2.71 0.70 23.60
N GLU A 84 1.66 0.76 22.77
CA GLU A 84 0.28 0.56 23.20
C GLU A 84 -0.09 -0.92 22.94
N PRO A 85 -0.48 -1.70 23.97
CA PRO A 85 -0.78 -3.11 23.80
C PRO A 85 -1.84 -3.37 22.73
N GLY A 86 -1.52 -4.19 21.73
CA GLY A 86 -2.42 -4.51 20.61
C GLY A 86 -2.38 -3.52 19.44
N LEU A 87 -1.61 -2.43 19.54
CA LEU A 87 -1.35 -1.49 18.45
C LEU A 87 0.07 -1.67 17.90
N GLU A 88 0.17 -1.99 16.62
CA GLU A 88 1.42 -2.22 15.91
C GLU A 88 1.73 -1.06 14.95
N PHE A 89 3.03 -0.81 14.72
CA PHE A 89 3.50 0.15 13.71
C PHE A 89 4.21 -0.58 12.56
N PHE A 90 3.88 -0.18 11.34
CA PHE A 90 4.52 -0.62 10.10
C PHE A 90 5.01 0.60 9.35
N THR A 91 6.32 0.70 9.15
CA THR A 91 6.94 1.76 8.37
C THR A 91 7.45 1.19 7.06
N TRP A 92 7.07 1.80 5.94
CA TRP A 92 7.56 1.43 4.61
C TRP A 92 9.10 1.50 4.54
N ARG A 93 9.75 0.57 3.83
CA ARG A 93 11.20 0.64 3.61
C ARG A 93 11.56 1.68 2.54
N ARG A 94 10.74 1.83 1.50
CA ARG A 94 10.84 2.91 0.50
C ARG A 94 10.27 4.21 1.08
N ARG A 95 10.57 5.34 0.44
CA ARG A 95 10.22 6.66 1.00
C ARG A 95 8.74 6.82 1.29
N HIS A 96 7.91 6.45 0.32
CA HIS A 96 6.46 6.59 0.35
C HIS A 96 5.78 5.32 -0.14
N ILE A 97 4.53 5.10 0.28
CA ILE A 97 3.67 4.05 -0.29
C ILE A 97 3.57 4.15 -1.83
N GLU A 98 3.60 5.36 -2.39
CA GLU A 98 3.60 5.57 -3.85
C GLU A 98 4.81 4.96 -4.56
N SER A 99 5.95 4.82 -3.89
CA SER A 99 7.15 4.21 -4.50
C SER A 99 6.93 2.73 -4.86
N TYR A 100 5.93 2.07 -4.28
CA TYR A 100 5.60 0.66 -4.58
C TYR A 100 4.59 0.50 -5.72
N VAL A 101 3.94 1.59 -6.18
CA VAL A 101 3.06 1.53 -7.36
C VAL A 101 3.80 1.89 -8.65
N LEU A 102 5.07 2.28 -8.58
CA LEU A 102 5.91 2.60 -9.74
C LEU A 102 6.37 1.33 -10.47
N VAL A 103 5.40 0.56 -10.98
CA VAL A 103 5.59 -0.71 -11.68
C VAL A 103 5.30 -0.50 -13.17
N PRO A 104 6.32 -0.53 -14.06
CA PRO A 104 6.15 -0.25 -15.48
C PRO A 104 5.04 -1.06 -16.14
N SER A 105 5.00 -2.37 -15.91
CA SER A 105 3.99 -3.25 -16.48
C SER A 105 2.56 -2.91 -16.03
N ALA A 106 2.37 -2.44 -14.79
CA ALA A 106 1.06 -1.99 -14.31
C ALA A 106 0.64 -0.66 -14.91
N ILE A 107 1.59 0.28 -15.07
CA ILE A 107 1.35 1.57 -15.75
C ILE A 107 1.00 1.31 -17.22
N GLN A 108 1.71 0.42 -17.90
CA GLN A 108 1.41 0.04 -19.28
C GLN A 108 0.00 -0.53 -19.42
N ARG A 109 -0.42 -1.42 -18.51
CA ARG A 109 -1.79 -1.97 -18.49
C ARG A 109 -2.85 -0.90 -18.24
N LEU A 110 -2.56 0.09 -17.40
CA LEU A 110 -3.47 1.20 -17.14
C LEU A 110 -3.67 2.06 -18.41
N LEU A 111 -2.59 2.31 -19.15
CA LEU A 111 -2.62 3.13 -20.37
C LEU A 111 -3.15 2.38 -21.59
N GLY A 112 -3.05 1.05 -21.60
CA GLY A 112 -3.47 0.21 -22.72
C GLY A 112 -2.74 0.59 -24.00
N THR A 113 -3.50 0.88 -25.06
CA THR A 113 -2.96 1.28 -26.37
C THR A 113 -2.83 2.79 -26.56
N ALA A 114 -3.03 3.60 -25.49
CA ALA A 114 -2.97 5.05 -25.59
C ALA A 114 -1.54 5.58 -25.79
N VAL A 115 -0.51 4.77 -25.50
CA VAL A 115 0.90 5.13 -25.64
C VAL A 115 1.60 4.03 -26.44
N ASP A 116 2.39 4.44 -27.43
CA ASP A 116 3.23 3.54 -28.21
C ASP A 116 4.27 2.83 -27.32
N ALA A 117 4.61 1.58 -27.62
CA ALA A 117 5.51 0.78 -26.78
C ALA A 117 6.93 1.37 -26.68
N ALA A 118 7.47 1.90 -27.77
CA ALA A 118 8.80 2.51 -27.78
C ALA A 118 8.80 3.87 -27.08
N GLN A 119 7.72 4.65 -27.21
CA GLN A 119 7.52 5.86 -26.41
C GLN A 119 7.41 5.53 -24.92
N PHE A 120 6.60 4.54 -24.55
CA PHE A 120 6.41 4.11 -23.17
C PHE A 120 7.74 3.66 -22.54
N SER A 121 8.50 2.81 -23.23
CA SER A 121 9.80 2.33 -22.71
C SER A 121 10.78 3.47 -22.45
N ARG A 122 10.84 4.48 -23.34
CA ARG A 122 11.67 5.68 -23.12
C ARG A 122 11.23 6.44 -21.88
N LEU A 123 9.92 6.73 -21.76
CA LEU A 123 9.38 7.45 -20.61
C LEU A 123 9.65 6.71 -19.28
N MET A 124 9.55 5.38 -19.25
CA MET A 124 9.87 4.63 -18.04
C MET A 124 11.36 4.75 -17.68
N ASN A 125 12.26 4.67 -18.66
CA ASN A 125 13.70 4.81 -18.43
C ASN A 125 14.09 6.24 -18.00
N ASP A 126 13.38 7.25 -18.48
CA ASP A 126 13.66 8.65 -18.14
C ASP A 126 13.23 9.01 -16.72
N HIS A 127 12.17 8.37 -16.19
CA HIS A 127 11.55 8.74 -14.92
C HIS A 127 11.76 7.74 -13.79
N LEU A 128 11.93 6.45 -14.10
CA LEU A 128 11.97 5.37 -13.12
C LEU A 128 13.37 4.74 -13.08
N PRO A 129 13.92 4.48 -11.90
CA PRO A 129 15.15 3.70 -11.78
C PRO A 129 14.88 2.24 -12.17
N HIS A 130 15.95 1.44 -12.20
CA HIS A 130 15.79 -0.01 -12.26
C HIS A 130 15.00 -0.50 -11.04
N LEU A 131 14.14 -1.53 -11.22
CA LEU A 131 13.23 -2.00 -10.16
C LEU A 131 13.95 -2.47 -8.90
N ASP A 132 15.19 -2.92 -9.03
CA ASP A 132 16.04 -3.44 -7.96
C ASP A 132 16.86 -2.36 -7.23
N ASP A 133 16.76 -1.09 -7.64
CA ASP A 133 17.47 0.03 -7.01
C ASP A 133 16.72 0.55 -5.77
N GLU A 134 16.77 -0.25 -4.69
CA GLU A 134 16.10 0.09 -3.43
C GLU A 134 16.60 1.39 -2.81
N ASP A 135 17.88 1.74 -2.96
CA ASP A 135 18.44 2.95 -2.39
C ASP A 135 17.95 4.20 -3.10
N PHE A 136 17.70 4.12 -4.41
CA PHE A 136 17.00 5.18 -5.12
C PHE A 136 15.54 5.31 -4.66
N TYR A 137 14.79 4.21 -4.57
CA TYR A 137 13.38 4.26 -4.14
C TYR A 137 13.18 4.72 -2.68
N ARG A 138 14.20 4.56 -1.84
CA ARG A 138 14.26 5.14 -0.48
C ARG A 138 14.35 6.66 -0.48
N GLN A 139 14.87 7.27 -1.54
CA GLN A 139 15.07 8.71 -1.66
C GLN A 139 14.04 9.37 -2.59
N LEU A 140 13.48 8.61 -3.53
CA LEU A 140 12.54 9.08 -4.53
C LEU A 140 11.25 9.65 -3.93
N ASP A 141 10.96 10.91 -4.24
CA ASP A 141 9.67 11.54 -3.96
C ASP A 141 8.62 11.11 -5.00
N ALA A 142 8.10 9.89 -4.81
CA ALA A 142 7.07 9.32 -5.68
C ALA A 142 5.75 10.11 -5.62
N LYS A 143 5.46 10.82 -4.51
CA LYS A 143 4.30 11.71 -4.38
C LYS A 143 4.38 12.85 -5.40
N ARG A 144 5.55 13.48 -5.54
CA ARG A 144 5.81 14.52 -6.54
C ARG A 144 5.79 13.97 -7.97
N LEU A 145 6.27 12.74 -8.18
CA LEU A 145 6.27 12.11 -9.48
C LEU A 145 4.84 11.86 -10.01
N LEU A 146 3.96 11.36 -9.14
CA LEU A 146 2.60 10.90 -9.47
C LEU A 146 1.48 11.92 -9.19
N ARG A 147 1.78 13.09 -8.61
CA ARG A 147 0.75 14.14 -8.41
C ARG A 147 0.19 14.62 -9.76
N PRO A 148 -1.01 15.23 -9.78
CA PRO A 148 -1.47 15.95 -10.97
C PRO A 148 -0.40 16.96 -11.42
N ASN A 149 -0.01 16.91 -12.70
CA ASN A 149 1.07 17.69 -13.31
C ASN A 149 2.51 17.37 -12.83
N GLY A 150 2.69 16.28 -12.09
CA GLY A 150 4.01 15.68 -11.83
C GLY A 150 4.69 15.26 -13.14
N PRO A 151 6.04 15.12 -13.15
CA PRO A 151 6.78 14.90 -14.39
C PRO A 151 6.28 13.67 -15.16
N LEU A 152 6.18 12.52 -14.48
CA LEU A 152 5.67 11.30 -15.09
C LEU A 152 4.19 11.42 -15.51
N ALA A 153 3.35 12.00 -14.64
CA ALA A 153 1.94 12.19 -14.96
C ALA A 153 1.75 13.08 -16.19
N ARG A 154 2.53 14.16 -16.32
CA ARG A 154 2.48 15.10 -17.45
C ARG A 154 2.86 14.44 -18.75
N ASP A 155 3.96 13.69 -18.74
CA ASP A 155 4.48 13.06 -19.95
C ASP A 155 3.58 11.89 -20.42
N LEU A 156 2.76 11.36 -19.50
CA LEU A 156 1.71 10.38 -19.78
C LEU A 156 0.32 11.01 -20.02
N GLY A 157 0.22 12.33 -20.21
CA GLY A 157 -1.03 13.01 -20.55
C GLY A 157 -1.98 13.29 -19.38
N GLY A 158 -1.51 13.22 -18.13
CA GLY A 158 -2.23 13.63 -16.92
C GLY A 158 -3.24 12.62 -16.37
N GLN A 159 -3.37 11.44 -16.98
CA GLN A 159 -4.44 10.48 -16.67
C GLN A 159 -4.08 9.40 -15.65
N ILE A 160 -2.89 9.45 -15.06
CA ILE A 160 -2.45 8.41 -14.12
C ILE A 160 -2.63 8.83 -12.67
N SER A 161 -3.09 7.91 -11.84
CA SER A 161 -3.15 8.06 -10.39
C SER A 161 -2.55 6.84 -9.71
N ALA A 162 -1.96 7.02 -8.52
CA ALA A 162 -1.33 5.92 -7.79
C ALA A 162 -2.30 4.76 -7.49
N SER A 163 -3.55 5.08 -7.15
CA SER A 163 -4.59 4.08 -6.88
C SER A 163 -5.06 3.36 -8.16
N SER A 164 -5.10 4.05 -9.30
CA SER A 164 -5.37 3.41 -10.60
C SER A 164 -4.26 2.42 -10.97
N ILE A 165 -2.99 2.81 -10.80
CA ILE A 165 -1.85 1.92 -11.08
C ILE A 165 -1.89 0.71 -10.15
N ALA A 166 -2.12 0.93 -8.85
CA ALA A 166 -2.31 -0.12 -7.85
C ALA A 166 -3.42 -1.13 -8.25
N GLY A 167 -4.51 -0.64 -8.83
CA GLY A 167 -5.61 -1.47 -9.35
C GLY A 167 -5.24 -2.29 -10.58
N CYS A 168 -4.21 -1.90 -11.32
CA CYS A 168 -3.71 -2.62 -12.49
C CYS A 168 -2.59 -3.63 -12.15
N MET A 169 -2.09 -3.66 -10.91
CA MET A 169 -1.01 -4.58 -10.51
C MET A 169 -1.45 -6.06 -10.48
N LEU A 170 -0.48 -6.94 -10.73
CA LEU A 170 -0.61 -8.39 -10.66
C LEU A 170 0.05 -8.93 -9.37
N PRO A 171 -0.35 -10.12 -8.89
CA PRO A 171 0.17 -10.67 -7.63
C PRO A 171 1.70 -10.78 -7.54
N HIS A 172 2.40 -11.08 -8.64
CA HIS A 172 3.86 -11.22 -8.67
C HIS A 172 4.60 -9.88 -8.76
N GLU A 173 3.90 -8.76 -8.94
CA GLU A 173 4.48 -7.42 -9.02
C GLU A 173 4.48 -6.73 -7.65
N PHE A 174 3.87 -7.34 -6.63
CA PHE A 174 3.89 -6.79 -5.28
C PHE A 174 5.27 -6.97 -4.67
N HIS A 175 5.83 -5.84 -4.22
CA HIS A 175 7.03 -5.84 -3.41
C HIS A 175 6.82 -6.60 -2.10
N SER A 176 7.90 -7.17 -1.55
CA SER A 176 7.88 -7.95 -0.31
C SER A 176 7.26 -7.20 0.87
N ASP A 177 7.56 -5.92 1.06
CA ASP A 177 6.92 -5.06 2.08
C ASP A 177 5.38 -5.00 1.95
N VAL A 178 4.85 -4.97 0.73
CA VAL A 178 3.41 -4.94 0.51
C VAL A 178 2.82 -6.28 0.95
N ILE A 179 3.46 -7.39 0.57
CA ILE A 179 3.06 -8.74 1.01
C ILE A 179 3.15 -8.87 2.54
N GLU A 180 4.22 -8.34 3.14
CA GLU A 180 4.44 -8.33 4.59
C GLU A 180 3.32 -7.57 5.31
N LEU A 181 2.97 -6.36 4.85
CA LEU A 181 1.87 -5.58 5.40
C LEU A 181 0.56 -6.36 5.37
N TYR A 182 0.21 -6.96 4.23
CA TYR A 182 -1.04 -7.71 4.12
C TYR A 182 -1.05 -8.99 4.95
N GLY A 183 0.10 -9.66 5.10
CA GLY A 183 0.24 -10.77 6.04
C GLY A 183 -0.02 -10.35 7.49
N ARG A 184 0.47 -9.17 7.90
CA ARG A 184 0.19 -8.60 9.23
C ARG A 184 -1.30 -8.26 9.40
N ILE A 185 -1.93 -7.68 8.38
CA ILE A 185 -3.39 -7.39 8.38
C ILE A 185 -4.19 -8.69 8.52
N GLU A 186 -3.88 -9.72 7.73
CA GLU A 186 -4.59 -11.00 7.78
C GLU A 186 -4.43 -11.66 9.15
N SER A 187 -3.21 -11.69 9.69
CA SER A 187 -2.91 -12.21 11.03
C SER A 187 -3.71 -11.48 12.11
N ALA A 188 -3.71 -10.14 12.09
CA ALA A 188 -4.43 -9.30 13.04
C ALA A 188 -5.96 -9.42 12.92
N MET A 189 -6.48 -9.85 11.76
CA MET A 189 -7.89 -10.17 11.56
C MET A 189 -8.23 -11.64 11.90
N GLY A 190 -7.26 -12.45 12.32
CA GLY A 190 -7.44 -13.89 12.54
C GLY A 190 -7.74 -14.66 11.25
N LEU A 191 -7.36 -14.12 10.09
CA LEU A 191 -7.49 -14.80 8.81
C LEU A 191 -6.31 -15.75 8.63
N THR A 192 -6.60 -17.01 8.38
CA THR A 192 -5.58 -17.95 7.91
C THR A 192 -5.32 -17.66 6.43
N PRO A 193 -4.05 -17.51 5.99
CA PRO A 193 -3.77 -17.35 4.57
C PRO A 193 -4.36 -18.54 3.82
N PRO A 194 -5.06 -18.32 2.68
CA PRO A 194 -5.59 -19.42 1.91
C PRO A 194 -4.41 -20.33 1.52
N LYS A 195 -4.50 -21.62 1.85
CA LYS A 195 -3.58 -22.63 1.29
C LYS A 195 -3.69 -22.50 -0.23
N LEU A 196 -2.64 -21.98 -0.87
CA LEU A 196 -2.55 -21.89 -2.32
C LEU A 196 -2.68 -23.31 -2.88
N GLN A 197 -3.88 -23.70 -3.31
CA GLN A 197 -4.05 -24.89 -4.11
C GLN A 197 -3.54 -24.56 -5.50
N VAL A 198 -2.34 -25.04 -5.81
CA VAL A 198 -1.81 -25.02 -7.17
C VAL A 198 -2.69 -25.95 -8.00
N VAL A 199 -3.73 -25.39 -8.62
CA VAL A 199 -4.52 -26.09 -9.64
C VAL A 199 -3.62 -26.22 -10.87
N ARG A 200 -2.85 -27.31 -10.94
CA ARG A 200 -2.17 -27.72 -12.17
C ARG A 200 -3.27 -28.04 -13.19
N ARG A 201 -3.56 -27.11 -14.09
CA ARG A 201 -4.34 -27.40 -15.30
C ARG A 201 -3.50 -28.35 -16.15
N THR A 202 -3.78 -29.64 -16.07
CA THR A 202 -3.34 -30.62 -17.05
C THR A 202 -3.94 -30.23 -18.39
N ARG A 203 -3.11 -29.76 -19.33
CA ARG A 203 -3.50 -29.67 -20.73
C ARG A 203 -3.79 -31.09 -21.20
N ARG A 204 -5.04 -31.37 -21.60
CA ARG A 204 -5.33 -32.55 -22.42
C ARG A 204 -4.68 -32.31 -23.78
N ALA A 205 -3.82 -33.26 -24.16
CA ALA A 205 -3.32 -33.41 -25.53
C ALA A 205 -4.46 -33.90 -26.45
#